data_AF-T0LNJ9-F1
#
_entry.id   AF-T0LNJ9-F1
#
_cell.length_a   1.000
_cell.length_b   1.000
_cell.length_c   1.000
_cell.angle_alpha   90.00
_cell.angle_beta   90.00
_cell.angle_gamma   90.00
#
_symmetry.space_group_name_H-M   'P 1'
#
loop_
_entity.id
_entity.type
_entity.pdbx_description
1 polymer ?
#
loop_
_entity_poly.entity_id
_entity_poly.type
_entity_poly.pdbx_seq_one_letter_code
_entity_poly.pdbx_strand_id
1 'polypeptide(L)'
;MPELEMNVSMLKCPICDLNHSYKVKVEYSEMKGPSSVDAPIYYNTFVTEKKVADKVVQVNVFEIDAFCLKNGIPFRIIVDPVLPAGTWPTKFTVTSAT
;
A
#
# COMPACT_ATOMS: atom_id res chain seq x y z
N MET A 1 4.21 16.90 4.46
CA MET A 1 4.17 15.65 5.23
C MET A 1 5.34 14.78 4.74
N PRO A 2 5.97 13.96 5.60
CA PRO A 2 6.92 12.95 5.16
C PRO A 2 6.33 12.01 4.10
N GLU A 3 7.16 11.56 3.17
CA GLU A 3 6.75 10.74 2.02
C GLU A 3 7.68 9.54 1.83
N LEU A 4 7.13 8.41 1.39
CA LEU A 4 7.83 7.20 1.00
C LEU A 4 7.35 6.79 -0.40
N GLU A 5 8.26 6.44 -1.30
CA GLU A 5 7.91 5.78 -2.56
C GLU A 5 8.28 4.30 -2.51
N MET A 6 7.40 3.45 -3.04
CA MET A 6 7.66 2.03 -3.23
C MET A 6 7.17 1.57 -4.61
N ASN A 7 7.77 0.50 -5.12
CA ASN A 7 7.32 -0.16 -6.35
C ASN A 7 6.58 -1.44 -6.00
N VAL A 8 5.42 -1.62 -6.62
CA VAL A 8 4.65 -2.87 -6.61
C VAL A 8 4.76 -3.45 -8.00
N SER A 9 5.71 -4.37 -8.19
CA SER A 9 6.04 -4.90 -9.51
C SER A 9 5.40 -6.26 -9.76
N MET A 10 5.16 -6.56 -11.05
CA MET A 10 4.65 -7.85 -11.51
C MET A 10 3.34 -8.29 -10.84
N LEU A 11 2.48 -7.33 -10.52
CA LEU A 11 1.20 -7.61 -9.91
C LEU A 11 0.23 -8.13 -10.97
N LYS A 12 -0.23 -9.37 -10.80
CA LYS A 12 -1.20 -10.00 -11.69
C LYS A 12 -2.53 -9.25 -11.62
N CYS A 13 -2.96 -8.66 -12.73
CA CYS A 13 -4.22 -7.97 -12.82
C CYS A 13 -5.36 -8.96 -13.05
N PRO A 14 -6.37 -9.03 -12.15
CA PRO A 14 -7.48 -9.96 -12.29
C PRO A 14 -8.43 -9.61 -13.45
N ILE A 15 -8.29 -8.42 -14.04
CA ILE A 15 -9.19 -7.90 -15.08
C ILE A 15 -8.69 -8.23 -16.49
N CYS A 16 -7.40 -8.05 -16.76
CA CYS A 16 -6.82 -8.25 -18.09
C CYS A 16 -5.86 -9.43 -18.17
N ASP A 17 -5.64 -10.13 -17.04
CA ASP A 17 -4.71 -11.25 -16.90
C ASP A 17 -3.24 -10.91 -17.24
N LEU A 18 -2.88 -9.62 -17.28
CA LEU A 18 -1.51 -9.16 -17.46
C LEU A 18 -0.86 -8.81 -16.13
N ASN A 19 0.47 -8.77 -16.11
CA ASN A 19 1.21 -8.23 -14.98
C ASN A 19 1.36 -6.71 -15.15
N HIS A 20 1.09 -5.98 -14.07
CA HIS A 20 1.26 -4.53 -14.02
C HIS A 20 2.25 -4.16 -12.93
N SER A 21 2.95 -3.06 -13.14
CA SER A 21 3.82 -2.46 -12.16
C SER A 21 3.26 -1.09 -11.79
N TYR A 22 3.32 -0.77 -10.51
CA TYR A 22 2.88 0.51 -9.98
C TYR A 22 3.97 1.13 -9.13
N LYS A 23 4.04 2.45 -9.17
CA LYS A 23 4.71 3.24 -8.15
C LYS A 23 3.65 3.72 -7.16
N VAL A 24 3.87 3.44 -5.89
CA VAL A 24 3.00 3.84 -4.79
C VAL A 24 3.73 4.85 -3.95
N LYS A 25 3.21 6.08 -3.93
CA LYS A 25 3.66 7.14 -3.05
C LYS A 25 2.78 7.16 -1.80
N VAL A 26 3.41 7.13 -0.63
CA VAL A 26 2.77 7.08 0.68
C VAL A 26 3.16 8.33 1.45
N GLU A 27 2.20 9.20 1.73
CA GLU A 27 2.36 10.27 2.71
C GLU A 27 2.09 9.68 4.10
N TYR A 28 2.87 10.04 5.12
CA TYR A 28 2.71 9.52 6.49
C TYR A 28 2.96 10.60 7.55
N SER A 29 2.47 10.35 8.77
CA SER A 29 2.62 11.26 9.91
C SER A 29 2.90 10.50 11.22
N GLU A 30 3.47 11.20 12.21
CA GLU A 30 3.57 10.71 13.58
C GLU A 30 2.17 10.75 14.23
N MET A 31 1.37 9.72 14.01
CA MET A 31 0.05 9.54 14.62
C MET A 31 -0.10 8.11 15.13
N LYS A 32 -0.77 7.93 16.28
CA LYS A 32 -1.19 6.62 16.79
C LYS A 32 -2.42 6.12 16.02
N GLY A 33 -2.26 5.83 14.73
CA GLY A 33 -3.34 5.37 13.85
C GLY A 33 -4.48 6.40 13.69
N PRO A 34 -5.40 6.17 12.75
CA PRO A 34 -6.54 7.05 12.59
C PRO A 34 -7.48 6.90 13.80
N SER A 35 -7.77 8.02 14.46
CA SER A 35 -9.04 8.15 15.21
C SER A 35 -10.18 7.95 14.22
N SER A 36 -11.22 7.19 14.59
CA SER A 36 -12.32 6.72 13.72
C SER A 36 -13.09 7.80 12.92
N VAL A 37 -12.76 9.08 13.13
CA VAL A 37 -13.33 10.27 12.49
C VAL A 37 -12.51 10.71 11.27
N ASP A 38 -11.22 10.35 11.20
CA ASP A 38 -10.31 10.61 10.08
C ASP A 38 -10.01 9.29 9.35
N ALA A 39 -11.08 8.64 8.87
CA ALA A 39 -11.01 7.31 8.29
C ALA A 39 -9.92 7.22 7.20
N PRO A 40 -9.13 6.14 7.18
CA PRO A 40 -7.96 6.05 6.33
C PRO A 40 -8.29 6.04 4.83
N ILE A 41 -7.35 6.52 4.02
CA ILE A 41 -7.37 6.52 2.53
C ILE A 41 -7.16 5.10 1.94
N TYR A 42 -7.45 4.07 2.73
CA TYR A 42 -7.28 2.66 2.36
C TYR A 42 -8.49 1.85 2.86
N TYR A 43 -8.88 0.83 2.12
CA TYR A 43 -10.10 0.07 2.38
C TYR A 43 -9.99 -0.76 3.66
N ASN A 44 -8.82 -1.37 3.86
CA ASN A 44 -8.56 -2.29 4.97
C ASN A 44 -7.10 -2.17 5.44
N THR A 45 -6.88 -2.35 6.74
CA THR A 45 -5.56 -2.68 7.30
C THR A 45 -5.60 -4.13 7.75
N PHE A 46 -4.57 -4.89 7.39
CA PHE A 46 -4.36 -6.24 7.91
C PHE A 46 -3.02 -6.30 8.63
N VAL A 47 -2.93 -7.20 9.61
CA VAL A 47 -1.66 -7.57 10.22
C VAL A 47 -1.22 -8.88 9.59
N THR A 48 -0.01 -8.91 9.03
CA THR A 48 0.59 -10.13 8.48
C THR A 48 1.93 -10.42 9.14
N GLU A 49 2.36 -11.67 9.09
CA GLU A 49 3.65 -12.10 9.62
C GLU A 49 4.69 -12.08 8.51
N LYS A 50 5.76 -11.31 8.72
CA LYS A 50 6.89 -11.22 7.80
C LYS A 50 8.15 -11.71 8.48
N LYS A 51 8.88 -12.59 7.81
CA LYS A 51 10.20 -13.00 8.27
C LYS A 51 11.21 -11.89 7.92
N VAL A 52 11.77 -11.26 8.94
CA VAL A 52 12.83 -10.24 8.82
C VAL A 52 14.06 -10.79 9.54
N ALA A 53 15.07 -11.18 8.76
CA ALA A 53 16.21 -11.98 9.22
C ALA A 53 15.75 -13.26 9.95
N ASP A 54 16.16 -13.47 11.19
CA ASP A 54 15.83 -14.66 12.00
C ASP A 54 14.56 -14.50 12.84
N LYS A 55 13.83 -13.38 12.68
CA LYS A 55 12.63 -13.09 13.47
C LYS A 55 11.39 -13.01 12.59
N VAL A 56 10.29 -13.56 13.11
CA VAL A 56 8.95 -13.30 12.56
C VAL A 56 8.42 -12.06 13.25
N VAL A 57 8.08 -11.04 12.47
CA VAL A 57 7.50 -9.78 12.96
C VAL A 57 6.13 -9.57 12.35
N GLN A 58 5.22 -9.02 13.14
CA GLN A 58 3.93 -8.56 12.65
C GLN A 58 4.09 -7.21 11.96
N VAL A 59 3.61 -7.09 10.73
CA VAL A 59 3.64 -5.86 9.94
C VAL A 59 2.23 -5.52 9.47
N ASN A 60 1.94 -4.22 9.40
CA ASN A 60 0.68 -3.73 8.85
C ASN A 60 0.77 -3.66 7.33
N VAL A 61 -0.20 -4.26 6.66
CA VAL A 61 -0.38 -4.14 5.21
C VAL A 61 -1.71 -3.48 4.91
N PHE A 62 -1.76 -2.76 3.79
CA PHE A 62 -2.85 -1.86 3.45
C PHE A 62 -3.47 -2.26 2.12
N GLU A 63 -4.80 -2.33 2.08
CA GLU A 63 -5.55 -2.53 0.83
C GLU A 63 -5.89 -1.18 0.20
N ILE A 64 -5.35 -0.92 -0.98
CA ILE A 64 -5.50 0.36 -1.69
C ILE A 64 -6.01 0.14 -3.11
N ASP A 65 -6.56 1.20 -3.72
CA ASP A 65 -6.94 1.17 -5.13
C ASP A 65 -5.71 1.27 -6.04
N ALA A 66 -5.67 0.39 -7.03
CA ALA A 66 -4.91 0.55 -8.26
C ALA A 66 -5.87 0.49 -9.45
N PHE A 67 -5.34 0.50 -10.67
CA PHE A 67 -6.14 0.45 -11.89
C PHE A 67 -5.51 -0.44 -12.94
N CYS A 68 -6.32 -1.22 -13.64
CA CYS A 68 -5.89 -2.00 -14.77
C CYS A 68 -5.37 -1.05 -15.87
N LEU A 69 -4.10 -1.16 -16.24
CA LEU A 69 -3.49 -0.23 -17.20
C LEU A 69 -4.10 -0.34 -18.60
N LYS A 70 -4.65 -1.52 -18.93
CA LYS A 70 -5.28 -1.79 -20.23
C LYS A 70 -6.72 -1.28 -20.32
N ASN A 71 -7.51 -1.48 -19.26
CA ASN A 71 -8.95 -1.24 -19.28
C ASN A 71 -9.38 -0.01 -18.48
N GLY A 72 -8.48 0.60 -17.70
CA GLY A 72 -8.78 1.74 -16.82
C GLY A 72 -9.68 1.41 -15.62
N ILE A 73 -9.96 0.12 -15.39
CA ILE A 73 -10.87 -0.33 -14.33
C ILE A 73 -10.11 -0.43 -13.00
N PRO A 74 -10.63 0.16 -11.90
CA PRO A 74 -9.99 0.05 -10.60
C PRO A 74 -10.05 -1.37 -10.04
N PHE A 75 -9.04 -1.75 -9.28
CA PHE A 75 -9.02 -2.98 -8.50
C PHE A 75 -8.12 -2.81 -7.29
N ARG A 76 -8.28 -3.69 -6.29
CA ARG A 76 -7.57 -3.56 -5.01
C ARG A 76 -6.25 -4.30 -5.03
N ILE A 77 -5.25 -3.71 -4.39
CA ILE A 77 -3.92 -4.28 -4.20
C ILE A 77 -3.51 -4.18 -2.73
N ILE A 78 -2.66 -5.09 -2.29
CA ILE A 78 -2.09 -5.07 -0.93
C ILE A 78 -0.68 -4.48 -0.99
N VAL A 79 -0.39 -3.53 -0.12
CA VAL A 79 0.93 -2.90 0.01
C VAL A 79 1.47 -2.99 1.44
N ASP A 80 2.78 -3.17 1.56
CA ASP A 80 3.55 -3.22 2.80
C ASP A 80 4.60 -2.09 2.79
N PRO A 81 4.22 -0.84 3.09
CA PRO A 81 5.16 0.27 3.14
C PRO A 81 6.00 0.18 4.42
N VAL A 82 7.32 0.18 4.25
CA VAL A 82 8.27 0.19 5.38
C VAL A 82 8.37 1.61 5.95
N LEU A 83 7.45 1.93 6.85
CA LEU A 83 7.37 3.25 7.49
C LEU A 83 8.20 3.31 8.78
N PRO A 84 8.70 4.50 9.17
CA PRO A 84 9.36 4.68 10.47
C PRO A 84 8.45 4.28 11.64
N ALA A 85 9.04 3.76 12.71
CA ALA A 85 8.29 3.36 13.90
C ALA A 85 7.51 4.54 14.50
N GLY A 86 6.25 4.29 14.92
CA GLY A 86 5.38 5.34 15.47
C GLY A 86 4.73 6.25 14.43
N THR A 87 4.88 5.95 13.14
CA THR A 87 4.18 6.66 12.05
C THR A 87 3.05 5.83 11.46
N TRP A 88 2.13 6.51 10.78
CA TRP A 88 1.00 5.89 10.10
C TRP A 88 0.77 6.51 8.71
N PRO A 89 0.39 5.74 7.68
CA PRO A 89 0.10 6.31 6.37
C PRO A 89 -1.15 7.19 6.43
N THR A 90 -1.05 8.36 5.81
CA THR A 90 -2.15 9.33 5.71
C THR A 90 -2.73 9.37 4.31
N LYS A 91 -1.94 9.07 3.27
CA LYS A 91 -2.42 9.06 1.87
C LYS A 91 -1.61 8.14 0.98
N PHE A 92 -2.31 7.48 0.06
CA PHE A 92 -1.72 6.66 -0.99
C PHE A 92 -1.99 7.30 -2.36
N THR A 93 -0.96 7.40 -3.18
CA THR A 93 -1.08 7.79 -4.59
C THR A 93 -0.44 6.73 -5.45
N VAL A 94 -1.23 6.10 -6.32
CA VAL A 94 -0.80 5.00 -7.19
C VAL A 94 -0.66 5.52 -8.61
N THR A 95 0.51 5.32 -9.21
CA THR A 95 0.80 5.64 -10.61
C THR A 95 1.35 4.43 -11.32
N SER A 96 1.15 4.35 -12.64
CA SER A 96 1.72 3.28 -13.45
C SER A 96 3.24 3.39 -13.46
N ALA A 97 3.93 2.28 -13.21
CA ALA A 97 5.36 2.15 -13.46
C ALA A 97 5.56 1.45 -14.81
N THR A 98 6.28 2.12 -15.71
CA THR A 98 6.64 1.63 -17.04
C THR A 98 7.65 0.49 -16.98
#